data_AF-A0A8T4L7S1-F1
#
_entry.id   AF-A0A8T4L7S1-F1
#
_cell.length_a   1.000
_cell.length_b   1.000
_cell.length_c   1.000
_cell.angle_alpha   90.00
_cell.angle_beta   90.00
_cell.angle_gamma   90.00
#
_symmetry.space_group_name_H-M   'P 1'
#
loop_
_entity.id
_entity.type
_entity.pdbx_description
1 polymer ?
#
loop_
_entity_poly.entity_id
_entity_poly.type
_entity_poly.pdbx_seq_one_letter_code
_entity_poly.pdbx_strand_id
1 'polypeptide(L)'
;MEGIIVRLVMRGNVQGVGYRAYVKQVARNLGIRGHARNLDDGGVEIYCEAPNKKALEEFKKKIDLKGNPEDPFSLHVERIQEFSEKTKEFKPGKNAFKGFWIDYGKADIQREILEKTEIGGLILHGMNNTLHEFKGESKTSFEKLEKTMHGVDHTLTEFKNQANQKLDDVNQTMTRFKDQTVGNFSSLDVKYGTVSGSLDKINENLEKLTTAIQQAIKSINPNH
;
A
#
# COMPACT_ATOMS: atom_id res chain seq x y z
N MET A 1 7.26 -11.73 53.41
CA MET A 1 7.14 -12.77 52.36
C MET A 1 8.54 -12.99 51.81
N GLU A 2 9.09 -14.18 51.99
CA GLU A 2 10.36 -14.57 51.38
C GLU A 2 10.19 -14.54 49.86
N GLY A 3 11.03 -13.77 49.18
CA GLY A 3 11.03 -13.70 47.72
C GLY A 3 11.53 -15.01 47.10
N ILE A 4 11.13 -15.31 45.87
CA ILE A 4 11.64 -16.46 45.13
C ILE A 4 12.94 -16.04 44.46
N ILE A 5 14.05 -16.65 44.86
CA ILE A 5 15.37 -16.36 44.27
C ILE A 5 15.70 -17.42 43.22
N VAL A 6 16.03 -16.96 42.02
CA VAL A 6 16.54 -17.80 40.94
C VAL A 6 17.73 -17.15 40.25
N ARG A 7 18.57 -18.00 39.68
CA ARG A 7 19.64 -17.63 38.75
C ARG A 7 19.26 -18.15 37.38
N LEU A 8 19.23 -17.26 36.40
CA LEU A 8 18.95 -17.57 35.00
C LEU A 8 20.23 -17.34 34.19
N VAL A 9 20.55 -18.27 33.30
CA VAL A 9 21.62 -18.09 32.31
C VAL A 9 20.99 -18.08 30.93
N MET A 10 21.13 -16.94 30.25
CA MET A 10 20.57 -16.66 28.94
C MET A 10 21.65 -16.87 27.89
N ARG A 11 21.30 -17.61 26.82
CA ARG A 11 22.16 -17.90 25.67
C ARG A 11 21.46 -17.45 24.39
N GLY A 12 22.24 -17.03 23.40
CA GLY A 12 21.77 -16.52 22.12
C GLY A 12 22.44 -15.19 21.78
N ASN A 13 21.75 -14.35 21.02
CA ASN A 13 22.18 -12.98 20.76
C ASN A 13 21.73 -12.05 21.90
N VAL A 14 22.51 -12.07 22.99
CA VAL A 14 22.19 -11.40 24.26
C VAL A 14 23.28 -10.45 24.77
N GLN A 15 24.39 -10.29 24.06
CA GLN A 15 25.47 -9.36 24.43
C GLN A 15 25.66 -8.28 23.35
N GLY A 16 26.02 -7.06 23.75
CA GLY A 16 26.25 -5.94 22.82
C GLY A 16 24.98 -5.34 22.19
N VAL A 17 23.81 -5.93 22.45
CA VAL A 17 22.51 -5.56 21.86
C VAL A 17 21.56 -4.86 22.86
N GLY A 18 22.05 -4.45 24.02
CA GLY A 18 21.24 -3.78 25.05
C GLY A 18 20.34 -4.71 25.87
N TYR A 19 20.56 -6.03 25.82
CA TYR A 19 19.73 -7.02 26.53
C TYR A 19 19.69 -6.80 28.04
N ARG A 20 20.82 -6.51 28.70
CA ARG A 20 20.86 -6.27 30.16
C ARG A 20 20.07 -5.02 30.55
N ALA A 21 20.12 -3.96 29.74
CA ALA A 21 19.26 -2.78 29.90
C ALA A 21 17.76 -3.11 29.76
N TYR A 22 17.39 -3.93 28.77
CA TYR A 22 16.02 -4.43 28.63
C TYR A 22 15.57 -5.22 29.86
N VAL A 23 16.37 -6.19 30.31
CA VAL A 23 16.10 -6.99 31.51
C VAL A 23 15.93 -6.11 32.75
N LYS A 24 16.79 -5.10 32.94
CA LYS A 24 16.68 -4.12 34.04
C LYS A 24 15.33 -3.40 34.00
N GLN A 25 14.87 -2.97 32.82
CA GLN A 25 13.59 -2.28 32.67
C GLN A 25 12.40 -3.21 32.96
N VAL A 26 12.43 -4.44 32.46
CA VAL A 26 11.38 -5.45 32.75
C VAL A 26 11.34 -5.77 34.24
N ALA A 27 12.51 -5.98 34.86
CA ALA A 27 12.62 -6.27 36.29
C ALA A 27 12.04 -5.13 37.14
N ARG A 28 12.39 -3.88 36.82
CA ARG A 28 11.84 -2.68 37.48
C ARG A 28 10.32 -2.63 37.40
N ASN A 29 9.73 -2.91 36.23
CA ASN A 29 8.28 -2.88 36.03
C ASN A 29 7.53 -3.98 36.81
N LEU A 30 8.19 -5.11 37.07
CA LEU A 30 7.61 -6.25 37.80
C LEU A 30 7.97 -6.27 39.29
N GLY A 31 8.69 -5.26 39.79
CA GLY A 31 9.14 -5.21 41.18
C GLY A 31 10.19 -6.28 41.53
N ILE A 32 10.92 -6.76 40.52
CA ILE A 32 11.96 -7.78 40.67
C ILE A 32 13.27 -7.10 41.04
N ARG A 33 13.96 -7.68 42.02
CA ARG A 33 15.24 -7.18 42.54
C ARG A 33 16.33 -8.16 42.13
N GLY A 34 17.56 -7.71 41.95
CA GLY A 34 18.59 -8.59 41.38
C GLY A 34 19.69 -7.88 40.63
N HIS A 35 20.39 -8.64 39.79
CA HIS A 35 21.33 -8.07 38.83
C HIS A 35 21.47 -8.91 37.57
N ALA A 36 21.93 -8.27 36.50
CA ALA A 36 22.35 -8.94 35.27
C ALA A 36 23.82 -8.67 34.97
N ARG A 37 24.57 -9.69 34.57
CA ARG A 37 25.99 -9.59 34.17
C ARG A 37 26.28 -10.40 32.92
N ASN A 38 27.27 -9.96 32.16
CA ASN A 38 27.81 -10.79 31.09
C ASN A 38 28.69 -11.90 31.69
N LEU A 39 28.66 -13.04 31.04
CA LEU A 39 29.60 -14.14 31.23
C LEU A 39 30.62 -14.12 30.09
N ASP A 40 31.82 -14.59 30.38
CA ASP A 40 32.93 -14.62 29.42
C ASP A 40 32.68 -15.60 28.25
N ASP A 41 31.74 -16.53 28.43
CA ASP A 41 31.31 -17.51 27.44
C ASP A 41 30.19 -17.01 26.51
N GLY A 42 29.96 -15.69 26.48
CA GLY A 42 28.93 -15.04 25.66
C GLY A 42 27.53 -15.06 26.26
N GLY A 43 27.31 -15.71 27.41
CA GLY A 43 26.01 -15.72 28.09
C GLY A 43 25.71 -14.45 28.88
N VAL A 44 24.46 -14.29 29.30
CA VAL A 44 24.06 -13.31 30.32
C VAL A 44 23.51 -14.04 31.53
N GLU A 45 24.11 -13.81 32.69
CA GLU A 45 23.61 -14.31 33.95
C GLU A 45 22.70 -13.26 34.59
N ILE A 46 21.53 -13.69 35.03
CA ILE A 46 20.53 -12.88 35.72
C ILE A 46 20.25 -13.54 37.07
N TYR A 47 20.60 -12.85 38.13
CA TYR A 47 20.08 -13.15 39.46
C TYR A 47 18.84 -12.33 39.70
N CYS A 48 17.74 -12.98 40.06
CA CYS A 48 16.52 -12.28 40.40
C CYS A 48 15.83 -12.85 41.64
N GLU A 49 15.34 -11.94 42.46
CA GLU A 49 14.45 -12.17 43.59
C GLU A 49 13.07 -11.61 43.20
N ALA A 50 12.14 -12.52 42.93
CA ALA A 50 10.77 -12.19 42.55
C ALA A 50 9.85 -12.15 43.79
N PRO A 51 8.89 -11.22 43.87
CA PRO A 51 7.99 -11.11 45.01
C PRO A 51 7.03 -12.29 45.15
N ASN A 52 6.73 -12.97 44.04
CA ASN A 52 5.88 -14.17 43.99
C ASN A 52 6.13 -14.94 42.68
N LYS A 53 5.57 -16.16 42.60
CA LYS A 53 5.71 -17.03 41.43
C LYS A 53 5.17 -16.41 40.15
N LYS A 54 4.05 -15.69 40.22
CA LYS A 54 3.44 -15.04 39.04
C LYS A 54 4.39 -14.00 38.43
N ALA A 55 5.01 -13.16 39.25
CA ALA A 55 5.98 -12.17 38.81
C ALA A 55 7.21 -12.84 38.16
N LEU A 56 7.69 -13.96 38.72
CA LEU A 56 8.80 -14.71 38.14
C LEU A 56 8.46 -15.30 36.77
N GLU A 57 7.30 -15.94 36.62
CA GLU A 57 6.87 -16.50 35.34
C GLU A 57 6.65 -15.41 34.28
N GLU A 58 6.05 -14.28 34.66
CA GLU A 58 5.88 -13.14 33.75
C GLU A 58 7.22 -12.54 33.33
N PHE A 59 8.18 -12.47 34.25
CA PHE A 59 9.53 -12.01 33.95
C PHE A 59 10.23 -12.93 32.96
N LYS A 60 10.26 -14.25 33.22
CA LYS A 60 10.84 -15.25 32.31
C LYS A 60 10.24 -15.16 30.92
N LYS A 61 8.91 -15.02 30.82
CA LYS A 61 8.22 -14.84 29.53
C LYS A 61 8.66 -13.56 28.81
N LYS A 62 8.78 -12.44 29.51
CA LYS A 62 9.16 -11.15 28.89
C LYS A 62 10.62 -11.10 28.46
N ILE A 63 11.52 -11.81 29.15
CA ILE A 63 12.94 -11.83 28.82
C ILE A 63 13.33 -12.91 27.82
N ASP A 64 12.42 -13.84 27.48
CA ASP A 64 12.57 -14.84 26.42
C ASP A 64 12.25 -14.25 25.04
N LEU A 65 13.08 -13.30 24.60
CA LEU A 65 12.90 -12.59 23.34
C LEU A 65 13.19 -13.51 22.14
N LYS A 66 12.23 -13.65 21.22
CA LYS A 66 12.36 -14.46 20.01
C LYS A 66 12.53 -13.59 18.76
N GLY A 67 13.58 -12.79 18.73
CA GLY A 67 13.99 -12.05 17.52
C GLY A 67 14.54 -12.97 16.43
N ASN A 68 14.94 -12.38 15.30
CA ASN A 68 15.57 -13.09 14.19
C ASN A 68 16.98 -13.61 14.59
N PRO A 69 17.26 -14.92 14.54
CA PRO A 69 18.58 -15.46 14.86
C PRO A 69 19.65 -15.18 13.78
N GLU A 70 19.24 -14.88 12.53
CA GLU A 70 20.17 -14.55 11.44
C GLU A 70 20.65 -13.09 11.50
N ASP A 71 19.98 -12.24 12.27
CA ASP A 71 20.35 -10.84 12.46
C ASP A 71 21.21 -10.68 13.74
N PRO A 72 22.51 -10.35 13.62
CA PRO A 72 23.42 -10.19 14.75
C PRO A 72 23.08 -8.99 15.65
N PHE A 73 22.13 -8.12 15.27
CA PHE A 73 21.66 -7.01 16.10
C PHE A 73 20.24 -7.23 16.67
N SER A 74 19.63 -8.36 16.35
CA SER A 74 18.32 -8.73 16.86
C SER A 74 18.44 -9.44 18.21
N LEU A 75 17.78 -8.91 19.24
CA LEU A 75 17.67 -9.55 20.54
C LEU A 75 17.00 -10.92 20.42
N HIS A 76 17.79 -11.98 20.60
CA HIS A 76 17.33 -13.35 20.47
C HIS A 76 17.86 -14.21 21.61
N VAL A 77 16.94 -14.76 22.40
CA VAL A 77 17.22 -15.78 23.40
C VAL A 77 16.96 -17.14 22.79
N GLU A 78 18.02 -17.91 22.63
CA GLU A 78 17.97 -19.28 22.14
C GLU A 78 17.63 -20.24 23.29
N ARG A 79 18.27 -20.06 24.45
CA ARG A 79 18.14 -20.98 25.59
C ARG A 79 18.18 -20.25 26.92
N ILE A 80 17.33 -20.72 27.84
CA ILE A 80 17.26 -20.28 29.24
C ILE A 80 17.60 -21.47 30.12
N GLN A 81 18.58 -21.31 31.00
CA GLN A 81 18.89 -22.28 32.05
C GLN A 81 18.51 -21.69 33.40
N GLU A 82 17.65 -22.37 34.15
CA GLU A 82 17.17 -21.93 35.47
C GLU A 82 17.83 -22.74 36.59
N PHE A 83 18.35 -22.03 37.59
CA PHE A 83 18.92 -22.61 38.80
C PHE A 83 18.22 -21.97 40.01
N SER A 84 17.45 -22.77 40.75
CA SER A 84 16.79 -22.35 42.00
C SER A 84 17.68 -22.67 43.20
N GLU A 85 17.41 -22.08 44.37
CA GLU A 85 18.15 -22.35 45.62
C GLU A 85 18.25 -23.84 46.01
N LYS A 86 17.37 -24.68 45.46
CA LYS A 86 17.36 -26.12 45.71
C LYS A 86 18.35 -26.91 44.84
N THR A 87 18.97 -26.28 43.84
CA THR A 87 19.97 -26.94 42.99
C THR A 87 21.38 -26.79 43.58
N LYS A 88 22.19 -27.85 43.52
CA LYS A 88 23.58 -27.84 44.02
C LYS A 88 24.48 -26.80 43.33
N GLU A 89 24.06 -26.30 42.18
CA GLU A 89 24.78 -25.35 41.34
C GLU A 89 24.37 -23.90 41.59
N PHE A 90 23.42 -23.66 42.51
CA PHE A 90 23.03 -22.32 42.90
C PHE A 90 24.12 -21.66 43.72
N LYS A 91 24.67 -20.56 43.20
CA LYS A 91 25.58 -19.68 43.95
C LYS A 91 24.75 -18.52 44.48
N PRO A 92 24.74 -18.19 45.78
CA PRO A 92 23.99 -17.05 46.27
C PRO A 92 24.58 -15.73 45.74
N GLY A 93 23.71 -14.78 45.40
CA GLY A 93 24.11 -13.44 45.00
C GLY A 93 24.75 -12.70 46.18
N LYS A 94 25.75 -11.86 45.89
CA LYS A 94 26.34 -10.98 46.90
C LYS A 94 25.37 -9.80 47.13
N ASN A 95 24.78 -9.73 48.32
CA ASN A 95 23.95 -8.64 48.88
C ASN A 95 22.43 -8.79 48.77
N ALA A 96 21.73 -8.26 49.78
CA ALA A 96 20.30 -8.02 49.75
C ALA A 96 19.98 -6.96 48.66
N PHE A 97 19.21 -7.36 47.66
CA PHE A 97 18.92 -6.51 46.51
C PHE A 97 17.91 -5.41 46.92
N LYS A 98 18.31 -4.14 46.87
CA LYS A 98 17.39 -2.99 47.03
C LYS A 98 16.65 -2.62 45.72
N GLY A 99 17.10 -3.16 44.60
CA GLY A 99 16.57 -2.92 43.26
C GLY A 99 17.22 -3.87 42.26
N PHE A 100 17.09 -3.57 40.96
CA PHE A 100 17.75 -4.31 39.90
C PHE A 100 18.84 -3.48 39.24
N TRP A 101 20.06 -4.01 39.16
CA TRP A 101 21.19 -3.31 38.54
C TRP A 101 21.93 -4.16 37.51
N ILE A 102 22.76 -3.51 36.71
CA ILE A 102 23.64 -4.21 35.77
C ILE A 102 25.02 -4.23 36.40
N ASP A 103 25.60 -5.42 36.51
CA ASP A 103 26.95 -5.63 36.99
C ASP A 103 27.90 -5.66 35.79
N TYR A 104 28.73 -4.62 35.71
CA TYR A 104 29.74 -4.46 34.68
C TYR A 104 31.12 -4.92 35.13
N GLY A 105 31.34 -5.21 36.42
CA GLY A 105 32.66 -5.54 36.96
C GLY A 105 33.71 -4.43 36.80
N LYS A 106 33.29 -3.16 36.69
CA LYS A 106 34.15 -1.98 36.42
C LYS A 106 33.89 -0.84 37.42
N ALA A 107 34.83 0.11 37.48
CA ALA A 107 34.74 1.31 38.32
C ALA A 107 33.60 2.26 37.88
N ASP A 108 33.14 3.13 38.79
CA ASP A 108 31.91 3.93 38.64
C ASP A 108 31.87 4.82 37.38
N ILE A 109 32.98 5.44 37.00
CA ILE A 109 33.05 6.28 35.79
C ILE A 109 32.80 5.45 34.52
N GLN A 110 33.37 4.25 34.46
CA GLN A 110 33.20 3.35 33.32
C GLN A 110 31.78 2.76 33.30
N ARG A 111 31.19 2.55 34.48
CA ARG A 111 29.81 2.07 34.62
C ARG A 111 28.81 3.03 33.99
N GLU A 112 28.92 4.33 34.23
CA GLU A 112 28.00 5.31 33.64
C GLU A 112 28.05 5.31 32.10
N ILE A 113 29.26 5.26 31.54
CA ILE A 113 29.46 5.18 30.09
C ILE A 113 28.84 3.89 29.53
N LEU A 114 29.08 2.75 30.19
CA LEU A 114 28.54 1.46 29.76
C LEU A 114 27.01 1.42 29.85
N GLU A 115 26.41 1.99 30.90
CA GLU A 115 24.95 2.10 31.02
C GLU A 115 24.36 2.92 29.86
N LYS A 116 24.99 4.06 29.51
CA LYS A 116 24.56 4.87 28.36
C LYS A 116 24.69 4.09 27.04
N THR A 117 25.77 3.34 26.85
CA THR A 117 25.97 2.51 25.65
C THR A 117 24.92 1.41 25.51
N GLU A 118 24.56 0.72 26.60
CA GLU A 118 23.52 -0.30 26.55
C GLU A 118 22.14 0.26 26.26
N ILE A 119 21.81 1.42 26.85
CA ILE A 119 20.56 2.13 26.54
C ILE A 119 20.55 2.53 25.06
N GLY A 120 21.68 3.03 24.53
CA GLY A 120 21.83 3.32 23.11
C GLY A 120 21.58 2.09 22.22
N GLY A 121 22.17 0.95 22.56
CA GLY A 121 21.94 -0.32 21.85
C GLY A 121 20.47 -0.75 21.89
N LEU A 122 19.80 -0.61 23.04
CA LEU A 122 18.37 -0.92 23.17
C LEU A 122 17.48 0.03 22.34
N ILE A 123 17.80 1.32 22.31
CA ILE A 123 17.10 2.31 21.47
C ILE A 123 17.25 1.95 20.00
N LEU A 124 18.47 1.64 19.55
CA LEU A 124 18.74 1.23 18.17
C LEU A 124 17.99 -0.05 17.79
N HIS A 125 17.92 -1.03 18.70
CA HIS A 125 17.11 -2.22 18.49
C HIS A 125 15.62 -1.88 18.32
N GLY A 126 15.09 -0.98 19.16
CA GLY A 126 13.72 -0.47 19.01
C GLY A 126 13.47 0.21 17.67
N MET A 127 14.42 1.04 17.21
CA MET A 127 14.35 1.70 15.90
C MET A 127 14.35 0.70 14.73
N ASN A 128 15.18 -0.35 14.78
CA ASN A 128 15.21 -1.39 13.75
C ASN A 128 13.84 -2.08 13.62
N ASN A 129 13.17 -2.39 14.73
CA ASN A 129 11.84 -3.00 14.70
C ASN A 129 10.81 -2.06 14.06
N THR A 130 10.77 -0.79 14.47
CA THR A 130 9.86 0.22 13.87
C THR A 130 10.14 0.43 12.38
N LEU A 131 11.40 0.46 11.96
CA LEU A 131 11.76 0.57 10.54
C LEU A 131 11.32 -0.66 9.75
N HIS A 132 11.39 -1.86 10.34
CA HIS A 132 10.95 -3.09 9.70
C HIS A 132 9.42 -3.13 9.53
N GLU A 133 8.66 -2.69 10.53
CA GLU A 133 7.19 -2.53 10.45
C GLU A 133 6.82 -1.51 9.36
N PHE A 134 7.44 -0.33 9.38
CA PHE A 134 7.22 0.71 8.37
C PHE A 134 7.51 0.21 6.95
N LYS A 135 8.58 -0.57 6.75
CA LYS A 135 8.92 -1.20 5.47
C LYS A 135 7.83 -2.17 5.02
N GLY A 136 7.27 -2.95 5.94
CA GLY A 136 6.15 -3.86 5.67
C GLY A 136 4.89 -3.12 5.24
N GLU A 137 4.45 -2.14 6.03
CA GLU A 137 3.28 -1.31 5.72
C GLU A 137 3.43 -0.54 4.41
N SER A 138 4.64 -0.02 4.14
CA SER A 138 4.96 0.67 2.89
C SER A 138 4.85 -0.27 1.69
N LYS A 139 5.37 -1.49 1.79
CA LYS A 139 5.27 -2.49 0.70
C LYS A 139 3.81 -2.79 0.35
N THR A 140 2.98 -3.07 1.37
CA THR A 140 1.54 -3.30 1.17
C THR A 140 0.83 -2.09 0.57
N SER A 141 1.23 -0.87 0.95
CA SER A 141 0.67 0.36 0.39
C SER A 141 1.02 0.53 -1.10
N PHE A 142 2.27 0.23 -1.48
CA PHE A 142 2.70 0.25 -2.88
C PHE A 142 2.00 -0.81 -3.73
N GLU A 143 1.81 -2.02 -3.22
CA GLU A 143 1.06 -3.08 -3.93
C GLU A 143 -0.40 -2.69 -4.18
N LYS A 144 -1.05 -1.99 -3.23
CA LYS A 144 -2.39 -1.44 -3.42
C LYS A 144 -2.40 -0.34 -4.48
N LEU A 145 -1.43 0.59 -4.42
CA LEU A 145 -1.30 1.67 -5.39
C LEU A 145 -1.12 1.13 -6.81
N GLU A 146 -0.26 0.13 -6.99
CA GLU A 146 -0.03 -0.53 -8.28
C GLU A 146 -1.32 -1.13 -8.85
N LYS A 147 -2.08 -1.86 -8.02
CA LYS A 147 -3.39 -2.39 -8.43
C LYS A 147 -4.37 -1.28 -8.83
N THR A 148 -4.42 -0.18 -8.07
CA THR A 148 -5.25 0.97 -8.42
C THR A 148 -4.81 1.59 -9.75
N MET A 149 -3.51 1.76 -9.98
CA MET A 149 -2.98 2.29 -11.23
C MET A 149 -3.31 1.39 -12.43
N HIS A 150 -3.18 0.07 -12.30
CA HIS A 150 -3.60 -0.86 -13.34
C HIS A 150 -5.10 -0.79 -13.62
N GLY A 151 -5.93 -0.64 -12.58
CA GLY A 151 -7.37 -0.41 -12.75
C GLY A 151 -7.67 0.88 -13.53
N VAL A 152 -6.99 1.97 -13.19
CA VAL A 152 -7.11 3.27 -13.88
C VAL A 152 -6.70 3.15 -15.35
N ASP A 153 -5.57 2.49 -15.63
CA ASP A 153 -5.09 2.27 -17.00
C ASP A 153 -6.09 1.47 -17.85
N HIS A 154 -6.69 0.44 -17.25
CA HIS A 154 -7.74 -0.34 -17.89
C HIS A 154 -8.98 0.52 -18.21
N THR A 155 -9.49 1.28 -17.23
CA THR A 155 -10.64 2.18 -17.45
C THR A 155 -10.35 3.25 -18.51
N LEU A 156 -9.14 3.81 -18.53
CA LEU A 156 -8.71 4.76 -19.57
C LEU A 156 -8.68 4.12 -20.96
N THR A 157 -8.21 2.88 -21.06
CA THR A 157 -8.20 2.11 -22.30
C THR A 157 -9.62 1.84 -22.80
N GLU A 158 -10.51 1.39 -21.92
CA GLU A 158 -11.93 1.17 -22.26
C GLU A 158 -12.61 2.46 -22.71
N PHE A 159 -12.41 3.56 -21.96
CA PHE A 159 -12.95 4.87 -22.32
C PHE A 159 -12.47 5.32 -23.70
N LYS A 160 -11.16 5.19 -23.97
CA LYS A 160 -10.58 5.53 -25.28
C LYS A 160 -11.21 4.71 -26.41
N ASN A 161 -11.38 3.41 -26.20
CA ASN A 161 -12.00 2.53 -27.19
C ASN A 161 -13.47 2.90 -27.45
N GLN A 162 -14.25 3.16 -26.39
CA GLN A 162 -15.64 3.62 -26.52
C GLN A 162 -15.75 4.98 -27.20
N ALA A 163 -14.84 5.91 -26.89
CA ALA A 163 -14.81 7.22 -27.53
C ALA A 163 -14.54 7.10 -29.04
N ASN A 164 -13.55 6.29 -29.43
CA ASN A 164 -13.26 6.02 -30.84
C ASN A 164 -14.46 5.37 -31.56
N GLN A 165 -15.10 4.38 -30.94
CA GLN A 165 -16.29 3.74 -31.51
C GLN A 165 -17.42 4.76 -31.74
N LYS A 166 -17.71 5.62 -30.75
CA LYS A 166 -18.74 6.66 -30.91
C LYS A 166 -18.40 7.67 -32.01
N LEU A 167 -17.12 8.04 -32.15
CA LEU A 167 -16.68 8.91 -33.23
C LEU A 167 -16.89 8.24 -34.60
N ASP A 168 -16.61 6.95 -34.71
CA ASP A 168 -16.88 6.18 -35.93
C ASP A 168 -18.38 6.11 -36.25
N ASP A 169 -19.23 5.89 -35.25
CA ASP A 169 -20.69 5.89 -35.41
C ASP A 169 -21.22 7.26 -35.90
N VAL A 170 -20.67 8.35 -35.37
CA VAL A 170 -20.99 9.71 -35.83
C VAL A 170 -20.53 9.92 -37.27
N ASN A 171 -19.32 9.51 -37.61
CA ASN A 171 -18.78 9.62 -38.97
C ASN A 171 -19.63 8.84 -39.98
N GLN A 172 -20.06 7.63 -39.63
CA GLN A 172 -20.95 6.82 -40.46
C GLN A 172 -22.33 7.47 -40.61
N THR A 173 -22.90 8.00 -39.53
CA THR A 173 -24.19 8.70 -39.55
C THR A 173 -24.12 9.93 -40.46
N MET A 174 -23.05 10.72 -40.36
CA MET A 174 -22.85 11.89 -41.19
C MET A 174 -22.67 11.52 -42.68
N THR A 175 -21.96 10.42 -42.95
CA THR A 175 -21.81 9.89 -44.31
C THR A 175 -23.17 9.49 -44.91
N ARG A 176 -23.98 8.73 -44.17
CA ARG A 176 -25.34 8.37 -44.61
C ARG A 176 -26.23 9.59 -44.84
N PHE A 177 -26.17 10.57 -43.94
CA PHE A 177 -26.93 11.82 -44.09
C PHE A 177 -26.52 12.58 -45.35
N LYS A 178 -25.21 12.68 -45.61
CA LYS A 178 -24.67 13.26 -46.84
C LYS A 178 -25.19 12.53 -48.07
N ASP A 179 -25.10 11.21 -48.10
CA ASP A 179 -25.54 10.39 -49.24
C ASP A 179 -27.04 10.53 -49.50
N GLN A 180 -27.85 10.49 -48.44
CA GLN A 180 -29.30 10.72 -48.54
C GLN A 180 -29.62 12.12 -49.04
N THR A 181 -28.91 13.15 -48.56
CA THR A 181 -29.12 14.53 -48.97
C THR A 181 -28.76 14.72 -50.45
N VAL A 182 -27.62 14.19 -50.89
CA VAL A 182 -27.22 14.19 -52.31
C VAL A 182 -28.27 13.46 -53.15
N GLY A 183 -28.71 12.28 -52.73
CA GLY A 183 -29.75 11.52 -53.43
C GLY A 183 -31.08 12.28 -53.55
N ASN A 184 -31.51 12.96 -52.48
CA ASN A 184 -32.71 13.78 -52.49
C ASN A 184 -32.59 14.96 -53.46
N PHE A 185 -31.46 15.68 -53.45
CA PHE A 185 -31.22 16.77 -54.40
C PHE A 185 -31.19 16.29 -55.86
N SER A 186 -30.56 15.15 -56.14
CA SER A 186 -30.60 14.54 -57.47
C SER A 186 -32.04 14.19 -57.90
N SER A 187 -32.87 13.68 -56.99
CA SER A 187 -34.29 13.41 -57.29
C SER A 187 -35.08 14.69 -57.55
N LEU A 188 -34.83 15.74 -56.77
CA LEU A 188 -35.41 17.07 -56.99
C LEU A 188 -35.03 17.63 -58.36
N ASP A 189 -33.75 17.55 -58.73
CA ASP A 189 -33.25 18.01 -60.03
C ASP A 189 -33.98 17.34 -61.21
N VAL A 190 -34.14 16.01 -61.16
CA VAL A 190 -34.92 15.25 -62.16
C VAL A 190 -36.38 15.70 -62.21
N LYS A 191 -37.03 15.93 -61.06
CA LYS A 191 -38.41 16.42 -61.02
C LYS A 191 -38.53 17.83 -61.61
N TYR A 192 -37.62 18.74 -61.27
CA TYR A 192 -37.59 20.08 -61.84
C TYR A 192 -37.38 20.06 -63.35
N GLY A 193 -36.45 19.24 -63.85
CA GLY A 193 -36.25 19.04 -65.29
C GLY A 193 -37.52 18.54 -66.00
N THR A 194 -38.24 17.60 -65.38
CA THR A 194 -39.51 17.06 -65.92
C THR A 194 -40.61 18.13 -65.98
N VAL A 195 -40.74 18.94 -64.93
CA VAL A 195 -41.69 20.06 -64.88
C VAL A 195 -41.33 21.10 -65.92
N SER A 196 -40.05 21.49 -66.02
CA SER A 196 -39.57 22.43 -67.03
C SER A 196 -39.92 21.96 -68.44
N GLY A 197 -39.60 20.71 -68.80
CA GLY A 197 -39.93 20.19 -70.13
C GLY A 197 -41.44 20.06 -70.39
N SER A 198 -42.26 19.91 -69.34
CA SER A 198 -43.72 19.95 -69.47
C SER A 198 -44.24 21.35 -69.72
N LEU A 199 -43.65 22.37 -69.07
CA LEU A 199 -43.95 23.78 -69.31
C LEU A 199 -43.55 24.20 -70.72
N ASP A 200 -42.39 23.76 -71.21
CA ASP A 200 -41.94 24.01 -72.59
C ASP A 200 -42.97 23.48 -73.61
N LYS A 201 -43.45 22.26 -73.42
CA LYS A 201 -44.50 21.66 -74.28
C LYS A 201 -45.83 22.41 -74.24
N ILE A 202 -46.25 22.87 -73.06
CA ILE A 202 -47.45 23.70 -72.93
C ILE A 202 -47.26 24.99 -73.74
N ASN A 203 -46.10 25.63 -73.61
CA ASN A 203 -45.80 26.87 -74.30
C ASN A 203 -45.81 26.67 -75.84
N GLU A 204 -45.16 25.62 -76.35
CA GLU A 204 -45.23 25.25 -77.76
C GLU A 204 -46.67 25.02 -78.27
N ASN A 205 -47.49 24.35 -77.46
CA ASN A 205 -48.88 24.09 -77.83
C ASN A 205 -49.72 25.38 -77.85
N LEU A 206 -49.48 26.30 -76.92
CA LEU A 206 -50.12 27.63 -76.91
C LEU A 206 -49.72 28.46 -78.13
N GLU A 207 -48.45 28.41 -78.55
CA GLU A 207 -47.99 29.07 -79.78
C GLU A 207 -48.67 28.49 -81.03
N LYS A 208 -48.77 27.15 -81.12
CA LYS A 208 -49.50 26.47 -82.21
C LYS A 208 -50.97 26.86 -82.24
N LEU A 209 -51.64 26.88 -81.08
CA LEU A 209 -53.04 27.27 -80.95
C LEU A 209 -53.23 28.75 -81.35
N THR A 210 -52.34 29.63 -80.92
CA THR A 210 -52.37 31.06 -81.29
C THR A 210 -52.25 31.21 -82.80
N THR A 211 -51.33 30.47 -83.43
CA THR A 211 -51.14 30.47 -84.88
C THR A 211 -52.40 29.96 -85.61
N ALA A 212 -53.01 28.88 -85.12
CA ALA A 212 -54.23 28.32 -85.69
C ALA A 212 -55.43 29.28 -85.58
N ILE A 213 -55.59 29.96 -84.43
CA ILE A 213 -56.62 30.99 -84.24
C ILE A 213 -56.39 32.17 -85.20
N GLN A 214 -55.16 32.65 -85.34
CA GLN A 214 -54.83 33.72 -86.29
C GLN A 214 -55.17 33.31 -87.74
N GLN A 215 -54.89 32.06 -88.13
CA GLN A 215 -55.26 31.53 -89.44
C GLN A 215 -56.78 31.45 -89.61
N ALA A 216 -57.51 30.97 -88.60
CA ALA A 216 -58.97 30.88 -88.62
C ALA A 216 -59.63 32.26 -88.75
N ILE A 217 -59.15 33.26 -87.99
CA ILE A 217 -59.61 34.66 -88.08
C ILE A 217 -59.41 35.19 -89.52
N LYS A 218 -58.23 34.95 -90.13
CA LYS A 218 -57.97 35.34 -91.54
C LYS A 218 -58.94 34.66 -92.52
N SER A 219 -59.35 33.42 -92.25
CA SER A 219 -60.26 32.69 -93.14
C SER A 219 -61.73 33.12 -93.03
N ILE A 220 -62.15 33.64 -91.87
CA ILE A 220 -63.54 34.09 -91.62
C ILE A 220 -63.77 35.52 -92.13
N ASN A 221 -62.72 36.34 -92.24
CA ASN A 221 -62.82 37.71 -92.71
C ASN A 221 -61.83 37.99 -93.87
N PRO A 222 -62.09 37.49 -95.09
CA PRO A 222 -61.14 37.62 -96.20
C PRO A 222 -61.02 39.04 -96.77
N ASN A 223 -61.86 40.00 -96.33
CA ASN A 223 -61.92 41.36 -96.88
C ASN A 223 -61.99 42.46 -95.79
N HIS A 224 -61.07 42.43 -94.82
CA HIS A 224 -60.58 43.63 -94.15
C HIS A 224 -59.15 43.45 -93.63
#